data_AF-A0A6P3IEC3-F1
#
_entry.id   AF-A0A6P3IEC3-F1
#
_cell.length_a   1.000
_cell.length_b   1.000
_cell.length_c   1.000
_cell.angle_alpha   90.00
_cell.angle_beta   90.00
_cell.angle_gamma   90.00
#
_symmetry.space_group_name_H-M   'P 1'
#
loop_
_entity.id
_entity.type
_entity.pdbx_description
1 polymer ?
#
loop_
_entity_poly.entity_id
_entity_poly.type
_entity_poly.pdbx_seq_one_letter_code
_entity_poly.pdbx_strand_id
1 'polypeptide(L)'
;MPRAPRVAAELWRSLSRNQRVNGQVLVQLLWALKGSAGSQLEALAATRALGEMLSVSGCVGATRGFYPNLLLVLVTQLHELARDAHSPDTPKVWVPSHRGPPHSHASCTVEALKALLTGDGGRMVVTCMEQAGGWRRLVGAGTHLEGVLLLASALVAHADHHLRGLFADLLPRLRSTDDAQRLTAMAFFTGLLQSRPTARLLREEVILERLRAWQGDPEPTPPGMCPAWMAPGLLGPGRVGTRKLVPPWEPSL
;
A
#
# COMPACT_ATOMS: atom_id res chain seq x y z
N MET A 1 19.74 -4.82 35.94
CA MET A 1 19.07 -5.35 34.72
C MET A 1 18.88 -4.20 33.73
N PRO A 2 19.65 -4.11 32.64
CA PRO A 2 19.37 -3.12 31.61
C PRO A 2 18.02 -3.46 30.96
N ARG A 3 17.11 -2.48 30.91
CA ARG A 3 15.77 -2.63 30.32
C ARG A 3 15.92 -3.00 28.84
N ALA A 4 15.27 -4.09 28.39
CA ALA A 4 15.20 -4.58 27.01
C ALA A 4 15.25 -3.51 25.87
N PRO A 5 14.56 -2.36 25.94
CA PRO A 5 14.65 -1.31 24.90
C PRO A 5 16.06 -0.73 24.70
N ARG A 6 16.91 -0.72 25.74
CA ARG A 6 18.28 -0.20 25.65
C ARG A 6 19.20 -1.15 24.88
N VAL A 7 19.01 -2.46 25.07
CA VAL A 7 19.78 -3.51 24.39
C VAL A 7 19.42 -3.56 22.90
N ALA A 8 18.13 -3.49 22.58
CA ALA A 8 17.68 -3.40 21.19
C ALA A 8 18.23 -2.15 20.48
N ALA A 9 18.16 -0.98 21.14
CA ALA A 9 18.72 0.25 20.59
C ALA A 9 20.25 0.18 20.38
N GLU A 10 20.99 -0.52 21.25
CA GLU A 10 22.43 -0.76 21.08
C GLU A 10 22.73 -1.69 19.91
N LEU A 11 21.93 -2.74 19.72
CA LEU A 11 22.02 -3.65 18.58
C LEU A 11 21.75 -2.92 17.26
N TRP A 12 20.67 -2.13 17.16
CA TRP A 12 20.39 -1.32 15.98
C TRP A 12 21.48 -0.28 15.70
N ARG A 13 22.03 0.35 16.75
CA ARG A 13 23.19 1.24 16.62
C ARG A 13 24.45 0.54 16.15
N SER A 14 24.62 -0.74 16.47
CA SER A 14 25.74 -1.54 15.97
C SER A 14 25.53 -1.92 14.50
N LEU A 15 24.32 -2.38 14.15
CA LEU A 15 23.95 -2.77 12.78
C LEU A 15 23.98 -1.60 11.79
N SER A 16 23.60 -0.38 12.23
CA SER A 16 23.62 0.81 11.38
C SER A 16 25.02 1.21 10.90
N ARG A 17 26.07 0.80 11.61
CA ARG A 17 27.47 0.99 11.17
C ARG A 17 27.79 0.18 9.92
N ASN A 18 27.01 -0.87 9.64
CA ASN A 18 27.16 -1.71 8.46
C ASN A 18 25.94 -1.59 7.54
N GLN A 19 26.04 -0.70 6.54
CA GLN A 19 24.95 -0.40 5.61
C GLN A 19 24.45 -1.63 4.82
N ARG A 20 25.32 -2.61 4.54
CA ARG A 20 24.93 -3.85 3.85
C ARG A 20 24.01 -4.70 4.71
N VAL A 21 24.38 -4.91 5.97
CA VAL A 21 23.59 -5.70 6.92
C VAL A 21 22.28 -4.98 7.24
N ASN A 22 22.33 -3.66 7.42
CA ASN A 22 21.13 -2.84 7.63
C ASN A 22 20.13 -2.97 6.46
N GLY A 23 20.62 -2.88 5.22
CA GLY A 23 19.80 -3.11 4.02
C GLY A 23 19.21 -4.53 3.93
N GLN A 24 20.00 -5.56 4.28
CA GLN A 24 19.50 -6.94 4.30
C GLN A 24 18.39 -7.15 5.35
N VAL A 25 18.56 -6.61 6.56
CA VAL A 25 17.51 -6.68 7.60
C VAL A 25 16.24 -5.97 7.14
N LEU A 26 16.36 -4.81 6.49
CA LEU A 26 15.24 -4.10 5.87
C LEU A 26 14.48 -4.94 4.85
N VAL A 27 15.19 -5.65 3.97
CA VAL A 27 14.57 -6.54 2.97
C VAL A 27 13.85 -7.70 3.65
N GLN A 28 14.44 -8.30 4.69
CA GLN A 28 13.80 -9.38 5.44
C GLN A 28 12.54 -8.91 6.17
N LEU A 29 12.58 -7.73 6.81
CA LEU A 29 11.41 -7.13 7.45
C LEU A 29 10.32 -6.80 6.42
N LEU A 30 10.67 -6.24 5.27
CA LEU A 30 9.73 -5.99 4.18
C LEU A 30 9.09 -7.29 3.67
N TRP A 31 9.86 -8.36 3.57
CA TRP A 31 9.35 -9.65 3.15
C TRP A 31 8.41 -10.25 4.19
N ALA A 32 8.74 -10.15 5.48
CA ALA A 32 7.87 -10.57 6.58
C ALA A 32 6.56 -9.76 6.64
N LEU A 33 6.59 -8.48 6.26
CA LEU A 33 5.40 -7.63 6.20
C LEU A 33 4.54 -7.86 4.95
N LYS A 34 5.15 -8.22 3.81
CA LYS A 34 4.44 -8.50 2.55
C LYS A 34 3.96 -9.95 2.44
N GLY A 35 4.64 -10.89 3.09
CA GLY A 35 4.34 -12.30 3.04
C GLY A 35 3.16 -12.65 3.95
N SER A 36 2.00 -12.92 3.35
CA SER A 36 0.81 -13.49 4.01
C SER A 36 1.00 -14.92 4.56
N ALA A 37 2.24 -15.42 4.64
CA ALA A 37 2.58 -16.74 5.15
C ALA A 37 2.89 -16.75 6.67
N GLY A 38 3.14 -15.57 7.25
CA GLY A 38 3.38 -15.42 8.68
C GLY A 38 2.10 -15.15 9.46
N SER A 39 1.99 -15.72 10.66
CA SER A 39 0.89 -15.39 11.58
C SER A 39 0.81 -13.88 11.85
N GLN A 40 -0.37 -13.36 12.23
CA GLN A 40 -0.55 -11.94 12.63
C GLN A 40 0.49 -11.47 13.67
N LEU A 41 1.03 -12.41 14.45
CA LEU A 41 2.09 -12.20 15.43
C LEU A 41 3.47 -11.90 14.80
N GLU A 42 3.80 -12.53 13.68
CA GLU A 42 5.04 -12.28 12.93
C GLU A 42 5.02 -10.91 12.26
N ALA A 43 3.90 -10.54 11.64
CA ALA A 43 3.70 -9.21 11.09
C ALA A 43 3.85 -8.13 12.17
N LEU A 44 3.26 -8.35 13.35
CA LEU A 44 3.41 -7.46 14.50
C LEU A 44 4.87 -7.36 14.99
N ALA A 45 5.58 -8.48 15.07
CA ALA A 45 6.98 -8.50 15.47
C ALA A 45 7.86 -7.74 14.45
N ALA A 46 7.62 -7.94 13.16
CA ALA A 46 8.31 -7.24 12.09
C ALA A 46 8.03 -5.72 12.13
N THR A 47 6.78 -5.31 12.34
CA THR A 47 6.42 -3.88 12.47
C THR A 47 7.09 -3.25 13.69
N ARG A 48 7.16 -3.96 14.82
CA ARG A 48 7.87 -3.48 16.02
C ARG A 48 9.37 -3.34 15.78
N ALA A 49 10.00 -4.36 15.20
CA ALA A 49 11.42 -4.33 14.85
C ALA A 49 11.74 -3.18 13.87
N LEU A 50 10.87 -2.96 12.89
CA LEU A 50 10.98 -1.85 11.95
C LEU A 50 10.86 -0.50 12.67
N GLY A 51 9.87 -0.33 13.56
CA GLY A 51 9.71 0.89 14.35
C GLY A 51 10.90 1.20 15.25
N GLU A 52 11.47 0.19 15.90
CA GLU A 52 12.68 0.33 16.72
C GLU A 52 13.90 0.72 15.88
N MET A 53 14.09 0.07 14.73
CA MET A 53 15.17 0.38 13.81
C MET A 53 15.06 1.81 13.27
N LEU A 54 13.87 2.25 12.88
CA LEU A 54 13.60 3.62 12.39
C LEU A 54 13.78 4.69 13.46
N SER A 55 13.60 4.33 14.73
CA SER A 55 13.83 5.23 15.87
C SER A 55 15.32 5.50 16.12
N VAL A 56 16.22 4.72 15.50
CA VAL A 56 17.68 4.91 15.60
C VAL A 56 18.18 5.69 14.37
N SER A 57 18.67 6.91 14.60
CA SER A 57 19.09 7.85 13.55
C SER A 57 20.11 7.31 12.54
N GLY A 58 20.96 6.36 12.94
CA GLY A 58 21.93 5.72 12.04
C GLY A 58 21.32 4.77 11.00
N CYS A 59 20.12 4.23 11.26
CA CYS A 59 19.49 3.25 10.36
C CYS A 59 18.73 3.90 9.19
N VAL A 60 18.38 5.19 9.34
CA VAL A 60 17.56 5.97 8.41
C VAL A 60 18.19 6.12 7.02
N GLY A 61 19.53 6.16 6.94
CA GLY A 61 20.22 6.26 5.66
C GLY A 61 19.90 5.09 4.71
N ALA A 62 19.80 3.87 5.23
CA ALA A 62 19.45 2.69 4.46
C ALA A 62 17.96 2.65 4.08
N THR A 63 17.09 3.31 4.84
CA THR A 63 15.65 3.26 4.64
C THR A 63 15.19 4.16 3.49
N ARG A 64 16.02 5.12 3.05
CA ARG A 64 15.70 6.04 1.94
C ARG A 64 15.34 5.33 0.64
N GLY A 65 16.11 4.31 0.25
CA GLY A 65 15.85 3.54 -0.96
C GLY A 65 14.58 2.68 -0.89
N PHE A 66 14.16 2.32 0.33
CA PHE A 66 12.98 1.50 0.58
C PHE A 66 11.76 2.31 1.03
N TYR A 67 11.90 3.63 1.16
CA TYR A 67 10.89 4.50 1.77
C TYR A 67 9.50 4.34 1.13
N PRO A 68 9.35 4.40 -0.21
CA PRO A 68 8.03 4.28 -0.83
C PRO A 68 7.39 2.90 -0.55
N ASN A 69 8.18 1.84 -0.58
CA ASN A 69 7.74 0.49 -0.26
C ASN A 69 7.32 0.33 1.20
N LEU A 70 8.12 0.84 2.15
CA LEU A 70 7.83 0.78 3.59
C LEU A 70 6.55 1.56 3.92
N LEU A 71 6.41 2.76 3.34
CA LEU A 71 5.21 3.59 3.52
C LEU A 71 3.95 2.84 3.06
N LEU A 72 3.97 2.31 1.83
CA LEU A 72 2.81 1.63 1.26
C LEU A 72 2.46 0.34 2.01
N VAL A 73 3.47 -0.42 2.44
CA VAL A 73 3.25 -1.64 3.23
C VAL A 73 2.61 -1.32 4.58
N LEU A 74 3.12 -0.33 5.32
CA LEU A 74 2.57 0.05 6.63
C LEU A 74 1.13 0.59 6.51
N VAL A 75 0.83 1.37 5.47
CA VAL A 75 -0.53 1.88 5.26
C VAL A 75 -1.49 0.77 4.82
N THR A 76 -1.05 -0.15 3.97
CA THR A 76 -1.88 -1.31 3.57
C THR A 76 -2.15 -2.22 4.78
N GLN A 77 -1.15 -2.42 5.64
CA GLN A 77 -1.31 -3.15 6.90
C GLN A 77 -2.33 -2.49 7.84
N LEU A 78 -2.38 -1.16 7.89
CA LEU A 78 -3.42 -0.44 8.63
C LEU A 78 -4.82 -0.66 8.04
N HIS A 79 -4.94 -0.77 6.71
CA HIS A 79 -6.19 -1.08 6.04
C HIS A 79 -6.71 -2.46 6.47
N GLU A 80 -5.83 -3.48 6.41
CA GLU A 80 -6.20 -4.84 6.79
C GLU A 80 -6.63 -4.94 8.26
N LEU A 81 -5.89 -4.28 9.16
CA LEU A 81 -6.24 -4.25 10.58
C LEU A 81 -7.57 -3.52 10.84
N ALA A 82 -7.88 -2.48 10.07
CA ALA A 82 -9.14 -1.76 10.17
C ALA A 82 -10.32 -2.62 9.66
N ARG A 83 -10.09 -3.44 8.63
CA ARG A 83 -11.07 -4.37 8.06
C ARG A 83 -11.37 -5.53 9.01
N ASP A 84 -10.33 -6.14 9.58
CA ASP A 84 -10.46 -7.25 10.54
C ASP A 84 -11.22 -6.82 11.81
N ALA A 85 -11.03 -5.58 12.26
CA ALA A 85 -11.76 -5.04 13.41
C ALA A 85 -13.28 -4.87 13.17
N HIS A 86 -13.72 -4.85 11.91
CA HIS A 86 -15.12 -4.66 11.50
C HIS A 86 -15.83 -5.97 11.15
N SER A 87 -15.13 -7.11 11.09
CA SER A 87 -15.75 -8.41 10.80
C SER A 87 -16.61 -8.88 11.99
N PRO A 88 -17.93 -9.11 11.80
CA PRO A 88 -18.83 -9.53 12.88
C PRO A 88 -18.71 -11.02 13.27
N ASP A 89 -17.98 -11.86 12.51
CA ASP A 89 -18.11 -13.33 12.56
C ASP A 89 -16.87 -14.15 13.01
N THR A 90 -15.90 -13.55 13.71
CA THR A 90 -14.79 -14.34 14.31
C THR A 90 -14.83 -14.31 15.84
N PRO A 91 -14.85 -15.48 16.52
CA PRO A 91 -14.82 -15.53 17.98
C PRO A 91 -13.50 -14.93 18.47
N LYS A 92 -13.60 -13.84 19.24
CA LYS A 92 -12.46 -13.20 19.90
C LYS A 92 -11.91 -14.14 20.97
N VAL A 93 -10.92 -14.96 20.62
CA VAL A 93 -10.05 -15.60 21.63
C VAL A 93 -9.08 -14.52 22.11
N TRP A 94 -9.55 -13.72 23.06
CA TRP A 94 -8.71 -12.83 23.86
C TRP A 94 -7.88 -13.71 24.79
N VAL A 95 -6.62 -13.97 24.47
CA VAL A 95 -5.65 -14.45 25.47
C VAL A 95 -5.13 -13.23 26.23
N PRO A 96 -5.47 -13.04 27.52
CA PRO A 96 -4.94 -11.93 28.29
C PRO A 96 -3.51 -12.28 28.69
N SER A 97 -2.52 -11.76 27.96
CA SER A 97 -1.12 -11.87 28.40
C SER A 97 -0.73 -10.60 29.14
N HIS A 98 -0.44 -10.77 30.43
CA HIS A 98 -0.16 -9.73 31.41
C HIS A 98 1.14 -8.96 31.13
N ARG A 99 1.07 -7.75 30.54
CA ARG A 99 2.01 -6.62 30.81
C ARG A 99 1.56 -5.29 30.14
N GLY A 100 0.97 -4.37 30.92
CA GLY A 100 0.58 -3.02 30.46
C GLY A 100 -0.51 -3.00 29.38
N PRO A 101 -1.11 -1.85 29.01
CA PRO A 101 -2.06 -1.81 27.90
C PRO A 101 -1.34 -2.34 26.65
N PRO A 102 -1.81 -3.41 26.00
CA PRO A 102 -1.15 -3.90 24.81
C PRO A 102 -1.23 -2.79 23.75
N HIS A 103 -0.08 -2.28 23.30
CA HIS A 103 -0.04 -1.50 22.06
C HIS A 103 -0.65 -2.38 20.98
N SER A 104 -1.88 -2.03 20.55
CA SER A 104 -2.57 -2.74 19.49
C SER A 104 -1.69 -2.76 18.24
N HIS A 105 -1.80 -3.78 17.41
CA HIS A 105 -1.00 -3.89 16.19
C HIS A 105 -1.09 -2.62 15.33
N ALA A 106 -2.27 -2.00 15.28
CA ALA A 106 -2.47 -0.71 14.65
C ALA A 106 -1.65 0.43 15.29
N SER A 107 -1.60 0.51 16.63
CA SER A 107 -0.77 1.49 17.33
C SER A 107 0.72 1.31 17.03
N CYS A 108 1.23 0.08 17.02
CA CYS A 108 2.62 -0.18 16.63
C CYS A 108 2.90 0.24 15.17
N THR A 109 1.95 -0.01 14.27
CA THR A 109 2.08 0.34 12.85
C THR A 109 2.07 1.87 12.64
N VAL A 110 1.22 2.60 13.38
CA VAL A 110 1.21 4.07 13.37
C VAL A 110 2.52 4.64 13.88
N GLU A 111 3.07 4.12 14.98
CA GLU A 111 4.34 4.61 15.52
C GLU A 111 5.52 4.29 14.59
N ALA A 112 5.53 3.12 13.93
CA ALA A 112 6.50 2.80 12.89
C ALA A 112 6.40 3.76 11.69
N LEU A 113 5.18 4.11 11.28
CA LEU A 113 4.93 5.06 10.19
C LEU A 113 5.41 6.48 10.57
N LYS A 114 5.14 6.93 11.80
CA LYS A 114 5.66 8.21 12.32
C LYS A 114 7.19 8.23 12.38
N ALA A 115 7.80 7.13 12.81
CA ALA A 115 9.25 6.99 12.84
C ALA A 115 9.86 7.06 11.43
N LEU A 116 9.23 6.41 10.43
CA LEU A 116 9.63 6.49 9.03
C LEU A 116 9.59 7.92 8.50
N LEU A 117 8.47 8.62 8.71
CA LEU A 117 8.30 10.01 8.26
C LEU A 117 9.30 10.95 8.95
N THR A 118 9.49 10.80 10.26
CA THR A 118 10.39 11.66 11.03
C THR A 118 11.85 11.40 10.67
N GLY A 119 12.21 10.13 10.45
CA GLY A 119 13.55 9.73 10.05
C GLY A 119 13.98 10.41 8.76
N ASP A 120 13.11 10.43 7.74
CA ASP A 120 13.47 11.08 6.47
C ASP A 120 13.35 12.62 6.48
N GLY A 121 12.99 13.23 7.61
CA GLY A 121 12.83 14.69 7.71
C GLY A 121 11.43 15.20 7.38
N GLY A 122 10.46 14.30 7.11
CA GLY A 122 9.04 14.60 6.93
C GLY A 122 8.30 14.93 8.24
N ARG A 123 8.92 15.63 9.18
CA ARG A 123 8.32 15.99 10.48
C ARG A 123 7.03 16.80 10.31
N MET A 124 6.97 17.67 9.29
CA MET A 124 5.77 18.45 9.01
C MET A 124 4.59 17.58 8.57
N VAL A 125 4.85 16.50 7.82
CA VAL A 125 3.82 15.50 7.47
C VAL A 125 3.19 14.91 8.73
N VAL A 126 4.02 14.59 9.74
CA VAL A 126 3.55 14.06 11.02
C VAL A 126 2.67 15.09 11.75
N THR A 127 3.12 16.35 11.80
CA THR A 127 2.35 17.43 12.45
C THR A 127 1.01 17.67 11.76
N CYS A 128 0.97 17.73 10.43
CA CYS A 128 -0.28 17.90 9.68
C CYS A 128 -1.25 16.74 9.93
N MET A 129 -0.74 15.51 9.95
CA MET A 129 -1.54 14.32 10.23
C MET A 129 -2.11 14.30 11.65
N GLU A 130 -1.36 14.76 12.66
CA GLU A 130 -1.87 14.90 14.02
C GLU A 130 -2.98 15.96 14.10
N GLN A 131 -2.76 17.13 13.51
CA GLN A 131 -3.71 18.24 13.52
C GLN A 131 -5.03 17.90 12.80
N ALA A 132 -4.95 17.21 11.66
CA ALA A 132 -6.11 16.76 10.91
C ALA A 132 -6.80 15.52 11.52
N GLY A 133 -6.23 14.93 12.58
CA GLY A 133 -6.69 13.66 13.13
C GLY A 133 -6.51 12.48 12.16
N GLY A 134 -5.63 12.62 11.16
CA GLY A 134 -5.40 11.63 10.10
C GLY A 134 -4.94 10.28 10.63
N TRP A 135 -4.18 10.24 11.73
CA TRP A 135 -3.76 8.98 12.35
C TRP A 135 -4.92 8.13 12.86
N ARG A 136 -5.93 8.77 13.46
CA ARG A 136 -7.13 8.07 13.93
C ARG A 136 -7.94 7.57 12.74
N ARG A 137 -7.99 8.33 11.65
CA ARG A 137 -8.69 7.96 10.41
C ARG A 137 -8.02 6.78 9.72
N LEU A 138 -6.69 6.73 9.66
CA LEU A 138 -5.93 5.60 9.11
C LEU A 138 -6.23 4.26 9.81
N VAL A 139 -6.62 4.27 11.09
CA VAL A 139 -6.93 3.06 11.86
C VAL A 139 -8.42 2.70 11.79
N GLY A 140 -9.28 3.61 11.33
CA GLY A 140 -10.73 3.41 11.33
C GLY A 140 -11.24 2.67 10.09
N ALA A 141 -12.07 1.64 10.28
CA ALA A 141 -12.62 0.81 9.20
C ALA A 141 -13.34 1.62 8.10
N GLY A 142 -14.10 2.65 8.47
CA GLY A 142 -14.81 3.51 7.53
C GLY A 142 -14.09 4.82 7.15
N THR A 143 -12.95 5.10 7.78
CA THR A 143 -12.22 6.37 7.60
C THR A 143 -10.79 6.17 7.08
N HIS A 144 -10.37 4.92 6.86
CA HIS A 144 -9.02 4.56 6.40
C HIS A 144 -8.65 5.33 5.14
N LEU A 145 -9.46 5.25 4.09
CA LEU A 145 -9.19 5.90 2.80
C LEU A 145 -9.12 7.43 2.93
N GLU A 146 -9.92 8.04 3.81
CA GLU A 146 -9.84 9.47 4.12
C GLU A 146 -8.51 9.81 4.81
N GLY A 147 -8.05 8.96 5.72
CA GLY A 147 -6.72 9.06 6.32
C GLY A 147 -5.59 8.94 5.29
N VAL A 148 -5.73 8.05 4.32
CA VAL A 148 -4.77 7.88 3.21
C VAL A 148 -4.71 9.12 2.33
N LEU A 149 -5.86 9.72 2.00
CA LEU A 149 -5.93 10.97 1.23
C LEU A 149 -5.24 12.13 1.95
N LEU A 150 -5.46 12.26 3.27
CA LEU A 150 -4.78 13.27 4.10
C LEU A 150 -3.26 13.05 4.12
N LEU A 151 -2.82 11.80 4.26
CA LEU A 151 -1.40 11.45 4.26
C LEU A 151 -0.75 11.78 2.90
N ALA A 152 -1.39 11.40 1.80
CA ALA A 152 -0.92 11.73 0.46
C ALA A 152 -0.82 13.24 0.25
N SER A 153 -1.83 14.01 0.69
CA SER A 153 -1.82 15.46 0.60
C SER A 153 -0.69 16.11 1.41
N ALA A 154 -0.45 15.62 2.63
CA ALA A 154 0.63 16.11 3.48
C ALA A 154 2.02 15.77 2.92
N LEU A 155 2.19 14.58 2.34
CA LEU A 155 3.42 14.18 1.64
C LEU A 155 3.69 15.08 0.44
N VAL A 156 2.66 15.44 -0.34
CA VAL A 156 2.86 16.35 -1.46
C VAL A 156 3.25 17.76 -1.02
N ALA A 157 2.68 18.24 0.08
CA ALA A 157 2.98 19.57 0.60
C ALA A 157 4.38 19.69 1.23
N HIS A 158 4.91 18.58 1.79
CA HIS A 158 6.07 18.65 2.70
C HIS A 158 7.16 17.59 2.47
N ALA A 159 7.01 16.70 1.50
CA ALA A 159 7.95 15.62 1.20
C ALA A 159 7.96 15.29 -0.32
N ASP A 160 8.20 16.31 -1.14
CA ASP A 160 8.11 16.24 -2.59
C ASP A 160 9.15 15.30 -3.23
N HIS A 161 10.33 15.18 -2.62
CA HIS A 161 11.42 14.33 -3.08
C HIS A 161 11.08 12.82 -3.12
N HIS A 162 10.08 12.37 -2.36
CA HIS A 162 9.64 10.97 -2.36
C HIS A 162 8.57 10.65 -3.40
N LEU A 163 7.92 11.67 -3.96
CA LEU A 163 6.73 11.48 -4.77
C LEU A 163 7.01 10.65 -6.02
N ARG A 164 8.17 10.85 -6.66
CA ARG A 164 8.57 10.06 -7.83
C ARG A 164 8.70 8.57 -7.52
N GLY A 165 9.28 8.22 -6.37
CA GLY A 165 9.39 6.84 -5.92
C GLY A 165 8.02 6.24 -5.54
N LEU A 166 7.17 7.04 -4.90
CA LEU A 166 5.80 6.63 -4.58
C LEU A 166 4.96 6.37 -5.83
N PHE A 167 5.02 7.24 -6.84
CA PHE A 167 4.34 7.02 -8.12
C PHE A 167 4.80 5.73 -8.80
N ALA A 168 6.11 5.45 -8.79
CA ALA A 168 6.67 4.23 -9.35
C ALA A 168 6.09 2.96 -8.70
N ASP A 169 5.99 2.96 -7.37
CA ASP A 169 5.53 1.80 -6.60
C ASP A 169 4.00 1.68 -6.55
N LEU A 170 3.26 2.77 -6.78
CA LEU A 170 1.80 2.78 -6.81
C LEU A 170 1.22 2.13 -8.07
N LEU A 171 1.81 2.38 -9.25
CA LEU A 171 1.32 1.87 -10.53
C LEU A 171 1.10 0.34 -10.57
N PRO A 172 2.05 -0.51 -10.16
CA PRO A 172 1.82 -1.96 -10.13
C PRO A 172 0.77 -2.35 -9.09
N ARG A 173 0.65 -1.62 -7.97
CA ARG A 173 -0.31 -1.90 -6.89
C ARG A 173 -1.75 -1.57 -7.27
N LEU A 174 -1.97 -0.66 -8.22
CA LEU A 174 -3.29 -0.38 -8.79
C LEU A 174 -3.89 -1.59 -9.54
N ARG A 175 -3.05 -2.52 -10.00
CA ARG A 175 -3.46 -3.78 -10.66
C ARG A 175 -3.42 -4.98 -9.72
N SER A 176 -3.26 -4.74 -8.42
CA SER A 176 -3.19 -5.79 -7.43
C SER A 176 -4.52 -6.54 -7.33
N THR A 177 -4.48 -7.87 -7.28
CA THR A 177 -5.65 -8.71 -6.96
C THR A 177 -6.04 -8.59 -5.48
N ASP A 178 -5.12 -8.20 -4.61
CA ASP A 178 -5.38 -7.82 -3.22
C ASP A 178 -6.13 -6.47 -3.18
N ASP A 179 -7.36 -6.52 -2.66
CA ASP A 179 -8.28 -5.39 -2.57
C ASP A 179 -7.79 -4.29 -1.62
N ALA A 180 -7.19 -4.62 -0.47
CA ALA A 180 -6.68 -3.59 0.44
C ALA A 180 -5.51 -2.86 -0.20
N GLN A 181 -4.59 -3.60 -0.82
CA GLN A 181 -3.47 -3.02 -1.56
C GLN A 181 -3.96 -2.14 -2.71
N ARG A 182 -4.95 -2.61 -3.49
CA ARG A 182 -5.50 -1.86 -4.63
C ARG A 182 -6.22 -0.60 -4.19
N LEU A 183 -7.09 -0.69 -3.19
CA LEU A 183 -7.87 0.44 -2.68
C LEU A 183 -6.98 1.48 -1.98
N THR A 184 -6.01 1.04 -1.18
CA THR A 184 -5.03 1.95 -0.56
C THR A 184 -4.17 2.65 -1.62
N ALA A 185 -3.73 1.92 -2.66
CA ALA A 185 -3.00 2.53 -3.77
C ALA A 185 -3.85 3.54 -4.54
N MET A 186 -5.13 3.23 -4.78
CA MET A 186 -6.06 4.14 -5.48
C MET A 186 -6.33 5.41 -4.67
N ALA A 187 -6.54 5.29 -3.35
CA ALA A 187 -6.69 6.44 -2.47
C ALA A 187 -5.43 7.31 -2.42
N PHE A 188 -4.25 6.69 -2.33
CA PHE A 188 -2.97 7.40 -2.40
C PHE A 188 -2.83 8.15 -3.73
N PHE A 189 -3.01 7.45 -4.85
CA PHE A 189 -2.90 8.02 -6.19
C PHE A 189 -3.87 9.19 -6.37
N THR A 190 -5.11 9.04 -5.91
CA THR A 190 -6.12 10.11 -5.93
C THR A 190 -5.67 11.31 -5.09
N GLY A 191 -5.17 11.09 -3.88
CA GLY A 191 -4.68 12.17 -3.01
C GLY A 191 -3.47 12.90 -3.59
N LEU A 192 -2.59 12.17 -4.30
CA LEU A 192 -1.54 12.78 -5.10
C LEU A 192 -2.16 13.69 -6.17
N LEU A 193 -3.04 13.17 -7.04
CA LEU A 193 -3.64 13.94 -8.14
C LEU A 193 -4.42 15.18 -7.69
N GLN A 194 -5.09 15.14 -6.54
CA GLN A 194 -5.92 16.24 -6.04
C GLN A 194 -5.10 17.46 -5.56
N SER A 195 -3.81 17.30 -5.33
CA SER A 195 -2.96 18.39 -4.83
C SER A 195 -2.31 19.19 -5.97
N ARG A 196 -2.37 20.53 -5.87
CA ARG A 196 -1.82 21.46 -6.89
C ARG A 196 -0.35 21.21 -7.27
N PRO A 197 0.57 20.83 -6.36
CA PRO A 197 1.96 20.55 -6.73
C PRO A 197 2.11 19.32 -7.64
N THR A 198 1.17 18.37 -7.60
CA THR A 198 1.20 17.17 -8.42
C THR A 198 0.97 17.45 -9.90
N ALA A 199 0.27 18.55 -10.24
CA ALA A 199 0.17 19.01 -11.62
C ALA A 199 1.55 19.36 -12.24
N ARG A 200 2.55 19.70 -11.42
CA ARG A 200 3.93 19.94 -11.87
C ARG A 200 4.69 18.62 -12.05
N LEU A 201 4.50 17.65 -11.14
CA LEU A 201 5.12 16.32 -11.23
C LEU A 201 4.54 15.50 -12.39
N LEU A 202 3.24 15.57 -12.64
CA LEU A 202 2.60 14.95 -13.81
C LEU A 202 3.04 15.58 -15.13
N ARG A 203 3.74 16.72 -15.12
CA ARG A 203 4.37 17.28 -16.32
C ARG A 203 5.79 16.75 -16.54
N GLU A 204 6.35 15.99 -15.60
CA GLU A 204 7.59 15.26 -15.84
C GLU A 204 7.35 14.15 -16.87
N GLU A 205 8.10 14.20 -17.97
CA GLU A 205 8.00 13.26 -19.09
C GLU A 205 8.15 11.81 -18.63
N VAL A 206 9.04 11.55 -17.65
CA VAL A 206 9.25 10.21 -17.09
C VAL A 206 7.99 9.66 -16.39
N ILE A 207 7.21 10.51 -15.73
CA ILE A 207 5.96 10.09 -15.07
C ILE A 207 4.87 9.86 -16.13
N LEU A 208 4.79 10.73 -17.13
CA LEU A 208 3.84 10.60 -18.25
C LEU A 208 4.11 9.36 -19.10
N GLU A 209 5.37 9.09 -19.44
CA GLU A 209 5.78 7.88 -20.16
C GLU A 209 5.42 6.63 -19.39
N ARG A 210 5.65 6.61 -18.08
CA ARG A 210 5.26 5.49 -17.22
C ARG A 210 3.74 5.31 -17.15
N LEU A 211 2.97 6.41 -17.09
CA LEU A 211 1.51 6.34 -17.14
C LEU A 211 1.01 5.85 -18.49
N ARG A 212 1.63 6.26 -19.60
CA ARG A 212 1.30 5.78 -20.96
C ARG A 212 1.65 4.31 -21.14
N ALA A 213 2.82 3.88 -20.66
CA ALA A 213 3.21 2.47 -20.65
C ALA A 213 2.24 1.65 -19.81
N TRP A 214 1.88 2.14 -18.61
CA TRP A 214 0.87 1.52 -17.77
C TRP A 214 -0.54 1.52 -18.39
N GLN A 215 -0.90 2.47 -19.26
CA GLN A 215 -2.17 2.41 -20.00
C GLN A 215 -2.11 1.43 -21.18
N GLY A 216 -0.95 1.30 -21.82
CA GLY A 216 -0.73 0.44 -22.98
C GLY A 216 -0.50 -1.03 -22.63
N ASP A 217 -0.08 -1.34 -21.41
CA ASP A 217 0.03 -2.73 -20.94
C ASP A 217 -1.38 -3.32 -20.77
N PRO A 218 -1.77 -4.34 -21.54
CA PRO A 218 -3.01 -5.05 -21.26
C PRO A 218 -2.92 -5.64 -19.84
N GLU A 219 -4.01 -5.51 -19.07
CA GLU A 219 -4.25 -6.33 -17.89
C GLU A 219 -3.90 -7.79 -18.24
N PRO A 220 -3.19 -8.54 -17.38
CA PRO A 220 -2.98 -9.96 -17.59
C PRO A 220 -4.35 -10.62 -17.55
N THR A 221 -5.00 -10.69 -18.70
CA THR A 221 -6.26 -11.37 -18.86
C THR A 221 -5.93 -12.83 -18.56
N PRO A 222 -6.60 -13.47 -17.60
CA PRO A 222 -6.37 -14.89 -17.34
C PRO A 222 -6.53 -15.62 -18.68
N PRO A 223 -5.61 -16.54 -19.04
CA PRO A 223 -5.64 -17.21 -20.33
C PRO A 223 -6.96 -17.96 -20.45
N GLY A 224 -7.92 -17.39 -21.20
CA GLY A 224 -9.27 -17.94 -21.32
C GLY A 224 -10.43 -16.93 -21.30
N MET A 225 -10.22 -15.66 -20.92
CA MET A 225 -11.28 -14.64 -21.00
C MET A 225 -10.93 -13.54 -21.99
N CYS A 226 -11.05 -13.82 -23.29
CA CYS A 226 -11.15 -12.77 -24.29
C CYS A 226 -12.49 -12.04 -24.12
N PRO A 227 -12.52 -10.72 -23.90
CA PRO A 227 -13.77 -9.98 -23.93
C PRO A 227 -14.25 -9.89 -25.39
N ALA A 228 -15.32 -10.61 -25.71
CA ALA A 228 -15.95 -10.64 -27.03
C ALA A 228 -16.47 -9.26 -27.52
N TRP A 229 -16.32 -8.20 -26.71
CA TRP A 229 -16.73 -6.83 -27.08
C TRP A 229 -15.65 -6.05 -27.84
N MET A 230 -14.41 -6.56 -27.96
CA MET A 230 -13.36 -5.98 -28.84
C MET A 230 -13.27 -6.71 -30.19
N ALA A 231 -14.40 -6.93 -30.85
CA ALA A 231 -14.43 -7.26 -32.27
C ALA A 231 -14.86 -6.01 -33.06
N PRO A 232 -13.94 -5.25 -33.68
CA PRO A 232 -14.31 -4.17 -34.58
C PRO A 232 -14.80 -4.77 -35.90
N GLY A 233 -16.11 -4.85 -36.12
CA GLY A 233 -16.62 -5.36 -37.40
C GLY A 233 -18.13 -5.50 -37.63
N LEU A 234 -19.02 -5.12 -36.71
CA LEU A 234 -20.46 -5.28 -36.93
C LEU A 234 -21.22 -3.96 -36.81
N LEU A 235 -20.86 -3.00 -37.67
CA LEU A 235 -21.71 -1.87 -38.05
C LEU A 235 -21.35 -1.46 -39.49
N GLY A 236 -22.11 -1.99 -40.46
CA GLY A 236 -22.03 -1.60 -41.87
C GLY A 236 -23.00 -2.41 -42.74
N PRO A 237 -23.68 -1.80 -43.72
CA PRO A 237 -25.08 -2.09 -44.02
C PRO A 237 -25.30 -3.07 -45.20
N GLY A 238 -26.47 -3.72 -45.17
CA GLY A 238 -27.19 -4.15 -46.37
C GLY A 238 -26.64 -5.36 -47.12
N ARG A 239 -27.35 -6.49 -47.02
CA ARG A 239 -27.66 -7.33 -48.18
C ARG A 239 -28.90 -8.17 -47.89
N VAL A 240 -29.95 -7.87 -48.64
CA VAL A 240 -31.13 -8.70 -48.86
C VAL A 240 -30.66 -10.08 -49.31
N GLY A 241 -31.07 -11.11 -48.59
CA GLY A 241 -30.82 -12.51 -48.90
C GLY A 241 -31.88 -13.36 -48.23
N THR A 242 -32.98 -13.57 -48.95
CA THR A 242 -34.06 -14.48 -48.58
C THR A 242 -33.51 -15.88 -48.33
N ARG A 243 -33.47 -16.31 -47.07
CA ARG A 243 -33.48 -17.74 -46.71
C ARG A 243 -34.60 -17.97 -45.73
N LYS A 244 -35.63 -18.67 -46.20
CA LYS A 244 -36.74 -19.19 -45.41
C LYS A 244 -36.16 -20.03 -44.27
N LEU A 245 -36.41 -19.63 -43.02
CA LEU A 245 -36.28 -20.52 -41.88
C LEU A 245 -37.50 -21.46 -41.90
N VAL A 246 -37.26 -22.75 -42.16
CA VAL A 246 -38.23 -23.82 -41.90
C VAL A 246 -38.01 -24.28 -40.46
N PRO A 247 -39.04 -24.29 -39.59
CA PRO A 247 -38.90 -24.73 -38.20
C PRO A 247 -38.80 -26.26 -38.07
N PRO A 248 -38.19 -26.77 -36.99
CA PRO A 248 -37.52 -28.07 -36.96
C PRO A 248 -38.43 -29.26 -36.61
N TRP A 249 -39.69 -29.30 -37.04
CA TRP A 249 -40.62 -30.38 -36.63
C TRP A 249 -41.41 -31.09 -37.74
N GLU A 250 -41.09 -30.91 -39.03
CA GLU A 250 -41.69 -31.78 -40.06
C GLU A 250 -40.93 -33.11 -40.21
N PRO A 251 -41.63 -34.26 -40.18
CA PRO A 251 -41.02 -35.57 -40.42
C PRO A 251 -40.89 -35.86 -41.92
N SER A 252 -39.73 -36.38 -42.32
CA SER A 252 -39.37 -36.70 -43.70
C SER A 252 -40.24 -37.80 -44.30
N LEU A 253 -40.79 -37.55 -45.50
CA LEU A 253 -41.21 -38.56 -46.47
C LEU A 253 -40.32 -38.45 -47.71
#